data_AF-A0AAE7J2N0-F1
#
_entry.id   AF-A0AAE7J2N0-F1
#
_cell.length_a   1.000
_cell.length_b   1.000
_cell.length_c   1.000
_cell.angle_alpha   90.00
_cell.angle_beta   90.00
_cell.angle_gamma   90.00
#
_symmetry.space_group_name_H-M   'P 1'
#
loop_
_entity.id
_entity.type
_entity.pdbx_description
1 polymer ?
#
loop_
_entity_poly.entity_id
_entity_poly.type
_entity_poly.pdbx_seq_one_letter_code
_entity_poly.pdbx_strand_id
1 'polypeptide(L)' 'MLRGMVQRSETAMFTIERMSPAGWTAEIECKTEFRAFLNARTKCMATGQVYRVITGDGDVACVITLEECRRQFQAR' A
#
# COMPACT_ATOMS: atom_id res chain seq x y z
N MET A 1 1.93 31.80 -24.44
CA MET A 1 1.35 30.50 -24.85
C MET A 1 1.99 29.41 -23.99
N LEU A 2 1.18 28.45 -23.56
CA LEU A 2 1.36 27.64 -22.35
C LEU A 2 2.72 26.95 -22.23
N ARG A 3 3.34 27.15 -21.06
CA ARG A 3 4.52 26.43 -20.56
C ARG A 3 4.18 24.94 -20.58
N GLY A 4 4.77 24.20 -21.51
CA GLY A 4 4.67 22.74 -21.56
C GLY A 4 5.23 22.15 -20.28
N MET A 5 4.36 21.95 -19.29
CA MET A 5 4.57 20.96 -18.25
C MET A 5 4.60 19.62 -18.98
N VAL A 6 5.79 19.19 -19.37
CA VAL A 6 6.08 17.76 -19.48
C VAL A 6 5.63 17.22 -18.13
N GLN A 7 4.42 16.65 -18.11
CA GLN A 7 3.98 15.77 -17.05
C GLN A 7 5.10 14.76 -16.97
N ARG A 8 5.99 14.93 -15.97
CA ARG A 8 6.85 13.82 -15.59
C ARG A 8 5.84 12.70 -15.42
N SER A 9 6.02 11.62 -16.15
CA SER A 9 5.48 10.36 -15.71
C SER A 9 6.18 10.09 -14.38
N GLU A 10 5.71 10.74 -13.31
CA GLU A 10 5.88 10.29 -11.96
C GLU A 10 5.23 8.92 -12.01
N THR A 11 6.07 7.91 -12.19
CA THR A 11 5.68 6.54 -11.91
C THR A 11 5.14 6.61 -10.49
N ALA A 12 3.82 6.63 -10.34
CA ALA A 12 3.17 6.74 -9.04
C ALA A 12 3.80 5.66 -8.16
N MET A 13 4.65 6.10 -7.23
CA MET A 13 5.28 5.18 -6.30
C MET A 13 4.26 4.89 -5.21
N PHE A 14 4.26 3.66 -4.73
CA PHE A 14 3.36 3.21 -3.70
C PHE A 14 4.20 2.66 -2.57
N THR A 15 4.04 3.21 -1.39
CA THR A 15 4.79 2.79 -0.22
C THR A 15 3.92 1.92 0.65
N ILE A 16 4.40 0.71 0.93
CA ILE A 16 3.78 -0.19 1.89
C ILE A 16 4.30 0.19 3.26
N GLU A 17 3.39 0.52 4.16
CA GLU A 17 3.69 0.76 5.56
C GLU A 17 3.09 -0.34 6.43
N ARG A 18 3.80 -0.69 7.50
CA ARG A 18 3.37 -1.65 8.51
C ARG A 18 3.00 -0.91 9.79
N MET A 19 1.90 -1.30 10.42
CA MET A 19 1.54 -0.81 11.74
C MET A 19 2.42 -1.48 12.80
N SER A 20 3.13 -0.66 13.58
CA SER A 20 3.91 -1.07 14.73
C SER A 20 3.42 -0.35 15.99
N PRO A 21 3.87 -0.73 17.20
CA PRO A 21 3.55 -0.01 18.42
C PRO A 21 4.00 1.47 18.41
N ALA A 22 5.03 1.80 17.61
CA ALA A 22 5.53 3.16 17.43
C ALA A 22 4.77 3.96 16.34
N GLY A 23 3.80 3.33 15.67
CA GLY A 23 3.07 3.89 14.53
C GLY A 23 3.41 3.19 13.22
N TRP A 24 3.12 3.88 12.11
CA TRP A 24 3.33 3.36 10.76
C TRP A 24 4.79 3.45 10.35
N THR A 25 5.33 2.37 9.80
CA THR A 25 6.71 2.29 9.33
C THR A 25 6.73 1.83 7.88
N ALA A 26 7.31 2.63 6.99
CA ALA A 26 7.52 2.27 5.60
C ALA A 26 8.48 1.07 5.48
N GLU A 27 8.10 0.08 4.66
CA GLU A 27 8.89 -1.13 4.44
C GLU A 27 9.31 -1.32 2.98
N ILE A 28 8.41 -1.06 2.03
CA ILE A 28 8.60 -1.42 0.62
C ILE A 28 8.02 -0.33 -0.26
N GLU A 29 8.75 0.07 -1.29
CA GLU A 29 8.26 0.93 -2.35
C GLU A 29 7.96 0.11 -3.61
N CYS A 30 6.83 0.40 -4.26
CA CYS A 30 6.30 -0.32 -5.40
C CYS A 30 5.94 0.67 -6.51
N LYS A 31 6.21 0.30 -7.77
CA LYS A 31 5.86 1.14 -8.93
C LYS A 31 4.37 1.14 -9.29
N THR A 32 3.60 0.22 -8.71
CA THR A 32 2.17 0.07 -9.00
C THR A 32 1.39 -0.28 -7.75
N GLU A 33 0.16 0.24 -7.66
CA GLU A 33 -0.76 0.00 -6.55
C GLU A 33 -1.04 -1.50 -6.38
N PHE A 34 -1.34 -2.19 -7.49
CA PHE A 34 -1.66 -3.61 -7.46
C PHE A 34 -0.51 -4.46 -6.88
N ARG A 35 0.74 -4.11 -7.21
CA ARG A 35 1.90 -4.82 -6.65
C ARG A 35 2.10 -4.48 -5.18
N ALA A 36 1.86 -3.23 -4.78
CA ALA A 36 1.90 -2.83 -3.38
C ALA A 36 0.86 -3.61 -2.56
N PHE A 37 -0.37 -3.67 -3.05
CA PHE A 37 -1.48 -4.39 -2.43
C PHE A 37 -1.17 -5.89 -2.27
N LEU A 38 -0.70 -6.57 -3.32
CA LEU A 38 -0.38 -8.00 -3.25
C LEU A 38 0.75 -8.30 -2.23
N ASN A 39 1.78 -7.46 -2.18
CA ASN A 39 2.86 -7.60 -1.22
C ASN A 39 2.37 -7.36 0.21
N ALA A 40 1.65 -6.27 0.43
CA ALA A 40 1.08 -5.92 1.73
C ALA A 40 0.11 -7.00 2.24
N ARG A 41 -0.73 -7.56 1.38
CA ARG A 41 -1.62 -8.68 1.71
C ARG A 41 -0.85 -9.96 2.06
N THR A 42 0.14 -10.32 1.26
CA THR A 42 0.98 -11.50 1.53
C THR A 42 1.68 -11.36 2.88
N LYS A 43 2.22 -10.18 3.19
CA LYS A 43 2.85 -9.88 4.48
C LYS A 43 1.86 -9.86 5.63
N CYS A 44 0.69 -9.26 5.46
CA CYS A 44 -0.40 -9.25 6.45
C CYS A 44 -0.75 -10.69 6.85
N MET A 45 -0.96 -11.58 5.87
CA MET A 45 -1.27 -12.98 6.12
C MET A 45 -0.12 -13.76 6.78
N ALA A 46 1.13 -13.45 6.44
CA ALA A 46 2.31 -14.14 6.99
C ALA A 46 2.68 -13.69 8.41
N THR A 47 2.55 -12.39 8.71
CA THR A 47 3.00 -11.79 9.98
C THR A 47 1.85 -11.54 10.96
N GLY A 48 0.62 -11.50 10.47
CA GLY A 48 -0.54 -11.11 11.24
C GLY A 48 -0.63 -9.64 11.59
N GLN A 49 0.17 -8.78 10.96
CA GLN A 49 0.18 -7.35 11.22
C GLN A 49 -0.67 -6.57 10.22
N VAL A 50 -1.07 -5.36 10.61
CA VAL A 50 -1.82 -4.45 9.73
C VAL A 50 -0.85 -3.73 8.82
N TYR A 51 -1.18 -3.67 7.54
CA TYR A 51 -0.43 -2.94 6.53
C TYR A 51 -1.32 -1.89 5.88
N ARG A 52 -0.71 -0.84 5.33
CA ARG A 52 -1.40 0.11 4.45
C ARG A 52 -0.53 0.44 3.25
N VAL A 53 -1.16 0.82 2.16
CA VAL A 53 -0.51 1.30 0.93
C VAL A 53 -0.72 2.80 0.85
N ILE A 54 0.36 3.54 0.72
CA ILE A 54 0.41 4.99 0.58
C ILE A 54 0.78 5.34 -0.86
N THR A 55 0.11 6.31 -1.47
CA THR A 55 0.46 6.83 -2.80
C THR A 55 1.69 7.72 -2.73
N GLY A 56 2.27 8.06 -3.89
CA GLY A 56 3.42 8.95 -3.96
C GLY A 56 3.14 10.35 -3.39
N ASP A 57 1.87 10.75 -3.41
CA ASP A 57 1.36 12.01 -2.86
C ASP A 57 1.18 11.97 -1.33
N GLY A 58 1.33 10.81 -0.70
CA GLY A 58 1.17 10.63 0.75
C GLY A 58 -0.25 10.23 1.19
N ASP A 59 -1.18 10.02 0.26
CA ASP A 59 -2.54 9.58 0.55
C ASP A 59 -2.61 8.07 0.83
N VAL A 60 -3.52 7.66 1.72
CA VAL A 60 -3.76 6.24 1.98
C VAL A 60 -4.63 5.66 0.87
N ALA A 61 -4.02 4.88 -0.02
CA ALA A 61 -4.72 4.17 -1.08
C ALA A 61 -5.56 3.00 -0.53
N CYS A 62 -4.99 2.22 0.40
CA CYS A 62 -5.64 1.03 0.92
C CYS A 62 -5.11 0.66 2.32
N VAL A 63 -5.98 0.16 3.20
CA VAL A 63 -5.61 -0.43 4.49
C VAL A 63 -5.96 -1.91 4.47
N ILE A 64 -4.99 -2.75 4.86
CA ILE A 64 -5.05 -4.20 4.81
C ILE A 64 -4.93 -4.73 6.24
N THR A 65 -6.06 -5.17 6.79
CA THR A 65 -6.13 -5.80 8.10
C THR A 65 -6.27 -7.31 7.97
N LEU A 66 -5.88 -8.03 9.03
CA LEU A 66 -6.12 -9.47 9.12
C LEU A 66 -7.61 -9.81 9.06
N GLU A 67 -8.47 -8.98 9.66
CA GLU A 67 -9.92 -9.21 9.66
C GLU A 67 -10.48 -9.18 8.25
N GLU A 68 -10.08 -8.19 7.44
CA GLU A 68 -10.49 -8.08 6.04
C GLU A 68 -9.99 -9.28 5.22
N CYS A 69 -8.75 -9.71 5.45
CA CYS A 69 -8.21 -10.89 4.81
C CYS A 69 -8.99 -12.16 5.20
N ARG A 70 -9.27 -12.36 6.49
CA ARG A 70 -10.00 -13.54 7.00
C ARG A 70 -11.45 -13.57 6.53
N ARG A 71 -12.11 -12.41 6.45
CA ARG A 71 -13.48 -12.29 5.94
C ARG A 71 -13.59 -12.76 4.49
N GLN A 72 -12.59 -12.46 3.66
CA GLN A 72 -12.54 -12.96 2.28
C GLN A 72 -12.35 -14.49 2.20
N PHE A 73 -11.66 -15.11 3.17
CA PHE A 73 -11.53 -16.57 3.24
C PHE A 73 -12.76 -17.28 3.81
N GLN A 74 -13.53 -16.64 4.69
CA GLN A 74 -14.74 -17.20 5.30
C GLN A 74 -16.01 -17.02 4.45
N ALA A 75 -15.94 -16.31 3.33
CA ALA A 75 -17.07 -16.13 2.41
C ALA A 75 -17.34 -17.37 1.53
N ARG A 76 -17.04 -18.58 1.99
CA ARG A 76 -17.15 -19.82 1.23
C ARG A 76 -17.95 -20.88 1.96
#